data_AF-A0A951U6L5-F1
#
_entry.id   AF-A0A951U6L5-F1
#
_cell.length_a   1.000
_cell.length_b   1.000
_cell.length_c   1.000
_cell.angle_alpha   90.00
_cell.angle_beta   90.00
_cell.angle_gamma   90.00
#
_symmetry.space_group_name_H-M   'P 1'
#
loop_
_entity.id
_entity.type
_entity.pdbx_description
1 polymer ?
#
loop_
_entity_poly.entity_id
_entity_poly.type
_entity_poly.pdbx_seq_one_letter_code
_entity_poly.pdbx_strand_id
1 'polypeptide(L)' 'MIALFEKSLTSLKRHIAEYRPQLEQAMRAIEVLQSADPNSEEFSQALADLHVAATVLEPYSEGIVEAINQFTEDRPD' A
#
# COMPACT_ATOMS: atom_id res chain seq x y z
N MET A 1 14.50 18.53 -18.15
CA MET A 1 13.84 17.25 -18.51
C MET A 1 14.40 16.08 -17.70
N ILE A 2 15.70 15.74 -17.79
CA ILE A 2 16.30 14.63 -17.01
C ILE A 2 16.10 14.79 -15.48
N ALA A 3 16.30 16.00 -14.94
CA ALA A 3 16.14 16.26 -13.51
C ALA A 3 14.69 16.14 -12.98
N LEU A 4 13.67 16.32 -13.84
CA LEU A 4 12.26 16.14 -13.45
C LEU A 4 11.92 14.65 -13.36
N PHE A 5 12.33 13.89 -14.37
CA PHE A 5 12.20 12.44 -14.41
C PHE A 5 12.90 11.74 -13.22
N GLU A 6 14.12 12.15 -12.87
CA GLU A 6 14.83 11.58 -11.72
C GLU A 6 14.13 11.89 -10.39
N LYS A 7 13.54 13.08 -10.28
CA LYS A 7 12.76 13.49 -9.10
C LYS A 7 11.46 12.70 -8.97
N SER A 8 10.69 12.53 -10.04
CA SER A 8 9.45 11.75 -10.01
C SER A 8 9.72 10.26 -9.78
N LEU A 9 10.81 9.71 -10.33
CA LEU A 9 11.26 8.34 -10.03
C LEU A 9 11.60 8.17 -8.54
N THR A 10 12.28 9.16 -7.95
CA THR A 10 12.63 9.13 -6.52
C THR A 10 11.38 9.20 -5.65
N SER A 11 10.43 10.06 -6.01
CA SER A 11 9.12 10.16 -5.34
C SER A 11 8.35 8.83 -5.42
N LEU A 12 8.30 8.20 -6.60
CA LEU A 12 7.63 6.92 -6.81
C LEU A 12 8.26 5.82 -5.93
N LYS A 13 9.59 5.71 -5.91
CA LYS A 13 10.29 4.73 -5.07
C LYS A 13 9.97 4.91 -3.58
N ARG A 14 9.87 6.16 -3.11
CA ARG A 14 9.49 6.46 -1.72
C ARG A 14 8.07 5.97 -1.42
N HIS A 15 7.09 6.32 -2.26
CA HIS A 15 5.71 5.86 -2.05
C HIS A 15 5.59 4.34 -2.12
N ILE A 16 6.32 3.66 -3.02
CA ILE A 16 6.36 2.19 -3.06
C ILE A 16 6.92 1.62 -1.74
N ALA A 17 8.01 2.19 -1.22
CA ALA A 17 8.62 1.74 0.03
C ALA A 17 7.71 1.93 1.25
N GLU A 18 6.90 2.98 1.25
CA GLU A 18 5.92 3.28 2.30
C GLU A 18 4.64 2.44 2.17
N TYR A 19 4.18 2.18 0.94
CA TYR A 19 2.95 1.44 0.66
C TYR A 19 3.08 -0.06 0.88
N ARG A 20 4.21 -0.66 0.46
CA ARG A 20 4.48 -2.09 0.56
C ARG A 20 4.24 -2.70 1.96
N PRO A 21 4.79 -2.16 3.07
CA PRO A 21 4.59 -2.77 4.39
C PRO A 21 3.12 -2.76 4.84
N GLN A 22 2.34 -1.76 4.43
CA GLN A 22 0.91 -1.67 4.74
C GLN A 22 0.13 -2.76 3.98
N LEU A 23 0.48 -3.01 2.72
CA LEU A 23 -0.06 -4.11 1.94
C LEU A 23 0.27 -5.46 2.56
N GLU A 24 1.52 -5.68 2.97
CA GLU A 24 1.95 -6.92 3.61
C GLU A 24 1.23 -7.17 4.95
N GLN A 25 0.86 -6.11 5.67
CA GLN A 25 0.03 -6.24 6.88
C GLN A 25 -1.40 -6.66 6.54
N ALA A 26 -2.04 -6.01 5.56
CA ALA A 26 -3.39 -6.38 5.12
C ALA A 26 -3.45 -7.82 4.58
N MET A 27 -2.46 -8.23 3.79
CA MET A 27 -2.37 -9.59 3.24
C MET A 27 -2.30 -10.64 4.35
N ARG A 28 -1.47 -10.44 5.37
CA ARG A 28 -1.38 -11.36 6.52
C ARG A 28 -2.69 -11.48 7.28
N ALA A 29 -3.39 -10.37 7.51
CA ALA A 29 -4.69 -10.39 8.15
C ALA A 29 -5.72 -11.19 7.33
N ILE A 30 -5.72 -11.02 5.99
CA ILE A 30 -6.58 -11.79 5.09
C ILE A 30 -6.26 -13.29 5.12
N GLU A 31 -4.98 -13.67 5.12
CA GLU A 31 -4.56 -15.08 5.19
C GLU A 31 -5.06 -15.76 6.47
N VAL A 32 -5.03 -15.06 7.61
CA VAL A 32 -5.59 -15.54 8.86
C VAL A 32 -7.11 -15.69 8.76
N LEU A 33 -7.82 -14.67 8.26
CA LEU A 33 -9.28 -14.71 8.10
C LEU A 33 -9.78 -15.85 7.18
N GLN A 34 -8.96 -16.28 6.22
CA GLN A 34 -9.29 -17.38 5.31
C GLN A 34 -9.15 -18.77 5.94
N SER A 35 -8.41 -18.89 7.05
CA SER A 35 -8.05 -20.18 7.64
C SER A 35 -8.50 -20.37 9.08
N ALA A 36 -8.67 -19.28 9.84
CA ALA A 36 -9.08 -19.31 11.24
C ALA A 36 -10.57 -19.62 11.41
N ASP A 37 -10.93 -20.23 12.55
CA ASP A 37 -12.34 -20.41 12.95
C ASP A 37 -12.99 -19.02 13.14
N PRO A 38 -14.13 -18.73 12.50
CA PRO A 38 -14.85 -17.46 12.66
C PRO A 38 -15.20 -17.08 14.10
N ASN A 39 -15.26 -18.04 15.02
CA ASN A 39 -15.56 -17.81 16.44
C ASN A 39 -14.28 -17.70 17.30
N SER A 40 -13.10 -17.77 16.70
CA SER A 40 -11.83 -17.65 17.41
C SER A 40 -11.45 -16.18 17.69
N GLU A 41 -10.68 -15.99 18.75
CA GLU A 41 -10.05 -14.70 19.05
C GLU A 41 -9.09 -14.27 17.94
N GLU A 42 -8.39 -15.23 17.33
CA GLU A 42 -7.50 -15.00 16.20
C GLU A 42 -8.22 -14.38 14.98
N PHE A 43 -9.39 -14.91 14.62
CA PHE A 43 -10.22 -14.34 13.56
C PHE A 43 -10.68 -12.92 13.90
N SER A 44 -11.11 -12.70 15.14
CA SER A 44 -11.54 -11.38 15.61
C SER A 44 -10.41 -10.34 15.56
N GLN A 45 -9.20 -10.74 15.97
CA GLN A 45 -8.01 -9.90 15.90
C GLN A 45 -7.61 -9.61 14.45
N ALA A 46 -7.60 -10.63 13.58
CA ALA A 46 -7.29 -10.44 12.17
C ALA A 46 -8.29 -9.52 11.46
N LEU A 47 -9.57 -9.54 11.86
CA LEU A 47 -10.57 -8.62 11.33
C LEU A 47 -10.29 -7.17 11.75
N ALA A 48 -9.91 -6.95 13.02
CA ALA A 48 -9.51 -5.64 13.51
C ALA A 48 -8.24 -5.14 12.82
N ASP A 49 -7.25 -6.01 12.66
CA ASP A 49 -5.99 -5.69 11.96
C ASP A 49 -6.24 -5.34 10.50
N LEU A 50 -7.12 -6.08 9.80
CA LEU A 50 -7.50 -5.76 8.43
C LEU A 50 -8.22 -4.43 8.34
N HIS A 51 -9.12 -4.11 9.28
CA HIS A 51 -9.81 -2.82 9.30
C HIS A 51 -8.84 -1.65 9.46
N VAL A 52 -7.87 -1.77 10.38
CA VAL A 52 -6.81 -0.77 10.56
C VAL A 52 -5.97 -0.66 9.29
N ALA A 53 -5.52 -1.80 8.75
CA ALA A 53 -4.69 -1.82 7.54
C ALA A 53 -5.42 -1.19 6.35
N ALA A 54 -6.72 -1.45 6.16
CA ALA A 54 -7.53 -0.86 5.09
C ALA A 54 -7.64 0.68 5.24
N THR A 55 -7.85 1.16 6.47
CA THR A 55 -7.92 2.60 6.77
C THR A 55 -6.58 3.30 6.51
N VAL A 56 -5.47 2.64 6.84
CA VAL A 56 -4.13 3.16 6.58
C VAL A 56 -3.80 3.10 5.10
N LEU A 57 -4.16 2.01 4.41
CA LEU A 57 -3.86 1.80 2.99
C LEU A 57 -4.50 2.85 2.08
N GLU A 58 -5.70 3.33 2.39
CA GLU A 58 -6.43 4.31 1.57
C GLU A 58 -5.59 5.55 1.21
N PRO A 59 -5.07 6.35 2.16
CA PRO A 59 -4.25 7.51 1.83
C PRO A 59 -2.91 7.14 1.15
N TYR A 60 -2.31 5.98 1.47
CA TYR A 60 -1.10 5.55 0.75
C TYR A 60 -1.40 5.11 -0.69
N SER A 61 -2.58 4.53 -0.94
CA SER A 61 -3.07 4.18 -2.27
C SER A 61 -3.30 5.43 -3.12
N GLU A 62 -3.80 6.51 -2.54
CA GLU A 62 -3.89 7.81 -3.24
C GLU A 62 -2.49 8.34 -3.60
N GLY A 63 -1.57 8.37 -2.64
CA GLY A 63 -0.21 8.87 -2.86
C GLY A 63 0.59 8.08 -3.90
N ILE A 64 0.46 6.74 -3.91
CA ILE A 64 1.13 5.92 -4.92
C ILE A 64 0.54 6.12 -6.32
N VAL A 65 -0.79 6.31 -6.44
CA VAL A 65 -1.43 6.63 -7.71
C VAL A 65 -0.95 7.97 -8.24
N GLU A 66 -0.90 9.00 -7.41
CA GLU A 66 -0.37 10.32 -7.78
C GLU A 66 1.10 10.22 -8.24
N ALA A 67 1.94 9.49 -7.50
CA ALA A 67 3.33 9.31 -7.86
C ALA A 67 3.53 8.53 -9.17
N ILE A 68 2.66 7.55 -9.47
CA ILE A 68 2.66 6.83 -10.75
C ILE A 68 2.29 7.76 -11.90
N ASN A 69 1.25 8.58 -11.73
CA ASN A 69 0.82 9.55 -12.73
C ASN A 69 1.95 10.54 -13.04
N GLN A 70 2.54 11.14 -12.00
CA GLN A 70 3.64 12.09 -12.16
C GLN A 70 4.86 11.47 -12.85
N PHE A 71 5.26 10.25 -12.47
CA PHE A 71 6.36 9.56 -13.14
C PHE A 71 6.07 9.27 -14.62
N THR A 72 4.82 8.93 -14.94
CA THR A 72 4.39 8.65 -16.32
C THR A 72 4.40 9.92 -17.17
N GLU A 73 3.93 11.04 -16.63
CA GLU A 73 3.92 12.34 -17.30
C GLU A 73 5.32 12.93 -17.50
N ASP A 74 6.22 12.77 -16.52
CA ASP A 74 7.60 13.28 -16.59
C ASP A 74 8.53 12.40 -17.43
N ARG A 75 8.05 11.28 -17.97
CA ARG A 75 8.84 10.38 -18.80
C ARG A 75 9.14 11.06 -20.14
N PRO A 76 10.43 11.25 -20.50
CA PRO A 76 10.76 11.75 -21.83
C PRO A 76 10.38 10.72 -22.90
N ASP A 77 9.76 11.19 -23.99
CA ASP A 77 9.39 10.39 -25.17
C ASP A 77 10.60 9.66 -25.79
#